data_AF-A0A6N7LMM4-F1
#
_entry.id   AF-A0A6N7LMM4-F1
#
_cell.length_a   1.000
_cell.length_b   1.000
_cell.length_c   1.000
_cell.angle_alpha   90.00
_cell.angle_beta   90.00
_cell.angle_gamma   90.00
#
_symmetry.space_group_name_H-M   'P 1'
#
loop_
_entity.id
_entity.type
_entity.pdbx_description
1 polymer ?
#
loop_
_entity_poly.entity_id
_entity_poly.type
_entity_poly.pdbx_seq_one_letter_code
_entity_poly.pdbx_strand_id
1 'polypeptide(L)'
;MATFAFTVLREEASTAETDVFRLYDIVLSPGFGCNDTRVERERTLAIRGLLENNVFIPAAHQGGPYRAEMGLAGGRLALTIQTKNGDDVLSQLVSLTTIRRLAKDYTRVCANYFDVIRYSGPGLLEAIDVTRRGIHEEAARFLKDELAGTVYIDADTARRLFTLVYALLDRRGPTSEDYRRLRAAECESISASETDAT
;
A
#
# COMPACT_ATOMS: atom_id res chain seq x y z
N MET A 1 -23.57 -22.27 3.08
CA MET A 1 -23.05 -22.86 1.82
C MET A 1 -21.92 -22.04 1.18
N ALA A 2 -21.91 -20.70 1.27
CA ALA A 2 -20.81 -19.87 0.75
C ALA A 2 -19.41 -20.15 1.37
N THR A 3 -19.36 -20.53 2.66
CA THR A 3 -18.10 -20.84 3.38
C THR A 3 -17.37 -22.08 2.84
N PHE A 4 -18.11 -23.07 2.31
CA PHE A 4 -17.52 -24.31 1.79
C PHE A 4 -16.92 -24.11 0.40
N ALA A 5 -17.57 -23.33 -0.47
CA ALA A 5 -17.00 -22.93 -1.77
C ALA A 5 -15.71 -22.08 -1.59
N PHE A 6 -15.66 -21.26 -0.55
CA PHE A 6 -14.51 -20.41 -0.21
C PHE A 6 -13.28 -21.21 0.26
N THR A 7 -13.46 -22.44 0.75
CA THR A 7 -12.37 -23.31 1.20
C THR A 7 -11.84 -24.18 0.07
N VAL A 8 -12.72 -24.68 -0.81
CA VAL A 8 -12.31 -25.52 -1.96
C VAL A 8 -11.53 -24.70 -3.00
N LEU A 9 -11.91 -23.45 -3.28
CA LEU A 9 -11.12 -22.55 -4.13
C LEU A 9 -9.79 -22.10 -3.49
N ARG A 10 -9.58 -22.36 -2.19
CA ARG A 10 -8.35 -22.05 -1.47
C ARG A 10 -7.25 -23.09 -1.69
N GLU A 11 -7.60 -24.27 -2.18
CA GLU A 11 -6.71 -25.45 -2.25
C GLU A 11 -6.39 -25.87 -3.71
N GLU A 12 -7.17 -25.43 -4.70
CA GLU A 12 -7.01 -25.79 -6.12
C GLU A 12 -6.67 -24.63 -7.07
N ALA A 13 -6.02 -23.56 -6.60
CA ALA A 13 -5.47 -22.54 -7.51
C ALA A 13 -4.20 -23.08 -8.22
N SER A 14 -4.41 -24.01 -9.15
CA SER A 14 -3.47 -24.36 -10.20
C SER A 14 -3.13 -23.11 -10.99
N THR A 15 -1.85 -22.90 -11.27
CA THR A 15 -1.22 -21.71 -11.87
C THR A 15 -1.75 -21.29 -13.26
N ALA A 16 -2.80 -21.91 -13.79
CA ALA A 16 -3.41 -21.60 -15.09
C ALA A 16 -4.77 -20.88 -15.00
N GLU A 17 -5.51 -20.95 -13.89
CA GLU A 17 -6.88 -20.40 -13.77
C GLU A 17 -6.92 -18.99 -13.13
N THR A 18 -5.78 -18.53 -12.60
CA THR A 18 -5.62 -17.23 -11.94
C THR A 18 -5.60 -16.02 -12.89
N ASP A 19 -5.41 -16.20 -14.20
CA ASP A 19 -5.40 -15.06 -15.14
C ASP A 19 -6.81 -14.43 -15.30
N VAL A 20 -7.85 -15.17 -14.90
CA VAL A 20 -9.23 -14.72 -14.87
C VAL A 20 -9.51 -13.90 -13.60
N PHE A 21 -8.90 -14.21 -12.46
CA PHE A 21 -9.18 -13.58 -11.16
C PHE A 21 -8.15 -12.53 -10.76
N ARG A 22 -8.12 -11.44 -11.53
CA ARG A 22 -7.17 -10.34 -11.35
C ARG A 22 -7.79 -8.98 -11.63
N LEU A 23 -7.21 -7.96 -11.04
CA LEU A 23 -7.37 -6.57 -11.44
C LEU A 23 -6.55 -6.31 -12.70
N TYR A 24 -7.18 -5.72 -13.72
CA TYR A 24 -6.51 -5.25 -14.93
C TYR A 24 -6.36 -3.73 -14.98
N ASP A 25 -7.24 -3.00 -14.30
CA ASP A 25 -7.23 -1.54 -14.27
C ASP A 25 -7.67 -1.02 -12.89
N ILE A 26 -7.12 0.13 -12.52
CA ILE A 26 -7.42 0.84 -11.29
C ILE A 26 -7.66 2.30 -11.64
N VAL A 27 -8.85 2.79 -11.31
CA VAL A 27 -9.21 4.19 -11.48
C VAL A 27 -9.45 4.84 -10.14
N LEU A 28 -8.91 6.05 -9.98
CA LEU A 28 -9.02 6.83 -8.77
C LEU A 28 -10.06 7.94 -8.99
N SER A 29 -11.06 8.03 -8.12
CA SER A 29 -12.03 9.11 -8.16
C SER A 29 -11.36 10.47 -7.86
N PRO A 30 -11.92 11.61 -8.31
CA PRO A 30 -11.28 12.94 -8.24
C PRO A 30 -10.90 13.43 -6.82
N GLY A 31 -11.41 12.79 -5.76
CA GLY A 31 -11.10 13.11 -4.36
C GLY A 31 -9.65 12.85 -3.92
N PHE A 32 -8.86 12.13 -4.74
CA PHE A 32 -7.44 11.90 -4.47
C PHE A 32 -6.50 12.97 -5.05
N GLY A 33 -7.03 14.03 -5.68
CA GLY A 33 -6.23 15.10 -6.29
C GLY A 33 -5.15 15.68 -5.36
N CYS A 34 -3.91 15.71 -5.87
CA CYS A 34 -2.76 16.40 -5.29
C CYS A 34 -1.85 16.79 -6.44
N ASN A 35 -1.52 18.09 -6.58
CA ASN A 35 -0.65 18.60 -7.67
C ASN A 35 0.85 18.39 -7.37
N ASP A 36 1.19 17.44 -6.51
CA ASP A 36 2.58 17.11 -6.17
C ASP A 36 3.04 15.93 -7.03
N THR A 37 4.00 16.19 -7.91
CA THR A 37 4.58 15.21 -8.85
C THR A 37 5.18 14.00 -8.15
N ARG A 38 5.68 14.15 -6.91
CA ARG A 38 6.17 13.02 -6.10
C ARG A 38 5.02 12.09 -5.74
N VAL A 39 3.92 12.66 -5.29
CA VAL A 39 2.74 11.90 -4.86
C VAL A 39 2.12 11.19 -6.07
N GLU A 40 2.04 11.85 -7.23
CA GLU A 40 1.60 11.23 -8.49
C GLU A 40 2.50 10.07 -8.92
N ARG A 41 3.83 10.24 -8.80
CA ARG A 41 4.80 9.18 -9.10
C ARG A 41 4.62 7.96 -8.18
N GLU A 42 4.55 8.16 -6.86
CA GLU A 42 4.36 7.07 -5.91
C GLU A 42 3.05 6.31 -6.15
N ARG A 43 1.96 7.04 -6.45
CA ARG A 43 0.68 6.41 -6.84
C ARG A 43 0.81 5.57 -8.11
N THR A 44 1.47 6.11 -9.13
CA THR A 44 1.68 5.40 -10.40
C THR A 44 2.46 4.12 -10.19
N LEU A 45 3.53 4.16 -9.37
CA LEU A 45 4.33 2.98 -9.02
C LEU A 45 3.50 1.96 -8.23
N ALA A 46 2.70 2.42 -7.27
CA ALA A 46 1.85 1.56 -6.46
C ALA A 46 0.74 0.88 -7.29
N ILE A 47 0.07 1.62 -8.19
CA ILE A 47 -0.92 1.08 -9.12
C ILE A 47 -0.27 0.04 -10.02
N ARG A 48 0.85 0.38 -10.66
CA ARG A 48 1.55 -0.56 -11.56
C ARG A 48 1.95 -1.82 -10.82
N GLY A 49 2.54 -1.69 -9.63
CA GLY A 49 2.91 -2.82 -8.80
C GLY A 49 1.71 -3.70 -8.45
N LEU A 50 0.55 -3.11 -8.11
CA LEU A 50 -0.66 -3.89 -7.82
C LEU A 50 -1.19 -4.61 -9.08
N LEU A 51 -1.19 -3.98 -10.24
CA LEU A 51 -1.68 -4.59 -11.49
C LEU A 51 -0.76 -5.66 -12.08
N GLU A 52 0.55 -5.57 -11.84
CA GLU A 52 1.54 -6.54 -12.31
C GLU A 52 1.31 -7.95 -11.75
N ASN A 53 1.06 -8.05 -10.44
CA ASN A 53 0.84 -9.34 -9.76
C ASN A 53 -0.18 -9.13 -8.64
N ASN A 54 -1.43 -9.54 -8.89
CA ASN A 54 -2.47 -9.59 -7.89
C ASN A 54 -3.36 -10.82 -8.06
N VAL A 55 -3.97 -11.22 -6.95
CA VAL A 55 -5.03 -12.22 -6.88
C VAL A 55 -6.26 -11.53 -6.31
N PHE A 56 -7.34 -11.52 -7.09
CA PHE A 56 -8.59 -10.85 -6.73
C PHE A 56 -9.79 -11.74 -7.08
N ILE A 57 -10.37 -12.39 -6.07
CA ILE A 57 -11.45 -13.36 -6.24
C ILE A 57 -12.70 -12.86 -5.50
N PRO A 58 -13.66 -12.25 -6.18
CA PRO A 58 -14.95 -11.87 -5.59
C PRO A 58 -15.76 -13.12 -5.21
N ALA A 59 -16.36 -13.14 -4.02
CA ALA A 59 -17.13 -14.29 -3.54
C ALA A 59 -18.43 -14.53 -4.35
N ALA A 60 -18.99 -13.48 -4.95
CA ALA A 60 -20.26 -13.52 -5.66
C ALA A 60 -20.12 -13.58 -7.19
N HIS A 61 -18.90 -13.77 -7.74
CA HIS A 61 -18.66 -13.71 -9.18
C HIS A 61 -17.70 -14.81 -9.66
N GLN A 62 -18.04 -15.46 -10.77
CA GLN A 62 -17.34 -16.66 -11.26
C GLN A 62 -16.30 -16.41 -12.37
N GLY A 63 -15.81 -15.17 -12.51
CA GLY A 63 -14.69 -14.88 -13.42
C GLY A 63 -14.46 -13.39 -13.69
N GLY A 64 -13.20 -13.00 -13.91
CA GLY A 64 -12.81 -11.65 -14.31
C GLY A 64 -12.20 -11.62 -15.72
N PRO A 65 -11.34 -10.63 -16.04
CA PRO A 65 -10.66 -9.70 -15.14
C PRO A 65 -11.53 -8.51 -14.69
N TYR A 66 -11.09 -7.85 -13.63
CA TYR A 66 -11.85 -6.79 -12.96
C TYR A 66 -11.17 -5.42 -13.04
N ARG A 67 -11.98 -4.37 -13.07
CA ARG A 67 -11.57 -2.99 -12.89
C ARG A 67 -11.97 -2.53 -11.50
N ALA A 68 -11.03 -1.96 -10.76
CA ALA A 68 -11.29 -1.37 -9.46
C ALA A 68 -11.39 0.15 -9.58
N GLU A 69 -12.49 0.72 -9.11
CA GLU A 69 -12.58 2.15 -8.82
C GLU A 69 -12.40 2.36 -7.32
N MET A 70 -11.47 3.23 -6.96
CA MET A 70 -11.22 3.63 -5.59
C MET A 70 -11.58 5.10 -5.40
N GLY A 71 -12.26 5.40 -4.29
CA GLY A 71 -12.69 6.74 -3.89
C GLY A 71 -12.58 6.97 -2.38
N LEU A 72 -12.73 8.22 -1.93
CA LEU A 72 -12.90 8.54 -0.50
C LEU A 72 -14.34 8.97 -0.23
N ALA A 73 -15.00 8.31 0.71
CA ALA A 73 -16.36 8.64 1.13
C ALA A 73 -16.45 8.63 2.66
N GLY A 74 -16.75 9.79 3.27
CA GLY A 74 -16.95 9.89 4.73
C GLY A 74 -15.76 9.39 5.56
N GLY A 75 -14.52 9.58 5.07
CA GLY A 75 -13.32 9.09 5.75
C GLY A 75 -13.06 7.58 5.59
N ARG A 76 -13.82 6.88 4.75
CA ARG A 76 -13.62 5.48 4.36
C ARG A 76 -13.11 5.39 2.92
N LEU A 77 -12.50 4.25 2.57
CA LEU A 77 -12.14 3.93 1.20
C LEU A 77 -13.34 3.28 0.53
N ALA A 78 -13.92 3.95 -0.46
CA ALA A 78 -14.89 3.34 -1.34
C ALA A 78 -14.14 2.50 -2.37
N LEU A 79 -14.48 1.22 -2.47
CA LEU A 79 -13.95 0.28 -3.44
C LEU A 79 -15.11 -0.31 -4.23
N THR A 80 -15.18 0.05 -5.50
CA THR A 80 -16.16 -0.46 -6.47
C THR A 80 -15.44 -1.34 -7.47
N ILE A 81 -15.98 -2.51 -7.77
CA ILE A 81 -15.39 -3.48 -8.69
C ILE A 81 -16.36 -3.72 -9.84
N GLN A 82 -15.84 -3.67 -11.06
CA GLN A 82 -16.59 -3.89 -12.28
C GLN A 82 -15.91 -4.96 -13.15
N THR A 83 -16.69 -5.67 -13.95
CA THR A 83 -16.13 -6.53 -15.00
C THR A 83 -15.59 -5.68 -16.15
N LYS A 84 -14.79 -6.28 -17.04
CA LYS A 84 -14.34 -5.63 -18.28
C LYS A 84 -15.50 -5.14 -19.17
N ASN A 85 -16.68 -5.75 -19.06
CA ASN A 85 -17.87 -5.37 -19.81
C ASN A 85 -18.64 -4.20 -19.17
N GLY A 86 -18.23 -3.77 -17.97
CA GLY A 86 -18.87 -2.69 -17.22
C GLY A 86 -19.96 -3.16 -16.24
N ASP A 87 -20.11 -4.46 -16.03
CA ASP A 87 -21.07 -4.98 -15.05
C ASP A 87 -20.57 -4.75 -13.62
N ASP A 88 -21.42 -4.23 -12.74
CA ASP A 88 -21.09 -4.03 -11.34
C ASP A 88 -20.99 -5.38 -10.61
N VAL A 89 -19.83 -5.64 -10.00
CA VAL A 89 -19.56 -6.87 -9.25
C VAL A 89 -19.84 -6.66 -7.76
N LEU A 90 -19.27 -5.60 -7.18
CA LEU A 90 -19.49 -5.21 -5.79
C LEU A 90 -19.06 -3.77 -5.53
N SER A 91 -19.62 -3.19 -4.48
CA SER A 91 -19.22 -1.91 -3.91
C SER A 91 -19.13 -2.03 -2.40
N GLN A 92 -18.02 -1.61 -1.80
CA GLN A 92 -17.82 -1.68 -0.37
C GLN A 92 -17.06 -0.47 0.19
N LEU A 93 -17.27 -0.19 1.47
CA LEU A 93 -16.58 0.85 2.20
C LEU A 93 -15.63 0.22 3.22
N VAL A 94 -14.33 0.36 3.02
CA VAL A 94 -13.30 -0.15 3.93
C VAL A 94 -12.96 0.94 4.96
N SER A 95 -12.93 0.56 6.23
CA SER A 95 -12.54 1.48 7.31
C SER A 95 -11.06 1.85 7.19
N LEU A 96 -10.79 3.14 7.09
CA LEU A 96 -9.41 3.65 7.02
C LEU A 96 -8.82 4.00 8.38
N THR A 97 -9.55 3.82 9.49
CA THR A 97 -9.07 4.23 10.82
C THR A 97 -7.79 3.48 11.21
N THR A 98 -7.79 2.15 11.11
CA THR A 98 -6.61 1.32 11.40
C THR A 98 -5.50 1.56 10.40
N ILE A 99 -5.83 1.66 9.10
CA ILE A 99 -4.86 1.95 8.04
C ILE A 99 -4.15 3.29 8.27
N ARG A 100 -4.88 4.34 8.67
CA ARG A 100 -4.28 5.64 8.97
C ARG A 100 -3.33 5.59 10.17
N ARG A 101 -3.62 4.75 11.17
CA ARG A 101 -2.71 4.52 12.30
C ARG A 101 -1.42 3.87 11.82
N LEU A 102 -1.54 2.75 11.09
CA LEU A 102 -0.39 2.01 10.55
C LEU A 102 0.44 2.85 9.58
N ALA A 103 -0.20 3.68 8.76
CA ALA A 103 0.46 4.63 7.89
C ALA A 103 1.32 5.63 8.69
N LYS A 104 0.78 6.21 9.77
CA LYS A 104 1.52 7.13 10.64
C LYS A 104 2.70 6.44 11.31
N ASP A 105 2.51 5.22 11.81
CA ASP A 105 3.58 4.44 12.44
C ASP A 105 4.69 4.14 11.42
N TYR A 106 4.32 3.78 10.19
CA TYR A 106 5.27 3.59 9.08
C TYR A 106 6.06 4.88 8.78
N THR A 107 5.38 6.02 8.67
CA THR A 107 6.04 7.32 8.45
C THR A 107 7.03 7.64 9.58
N ARG A 108 6.66 7.36 10.83
CA ARG A 108 7.52 7.59 12.01
C ARG A 108 8.78 6.73 11.99
N VAL A 109 8.64 5.44 11.68
CA VAL A 109 9.76 4.52 11.55
C VAL A 109 10.69 4.93 10.39
N CYS A 110 10.11 5.39 9.27
CA CYS A 110 10.89 5.89 8.13
C CYS A 110 11.59 7.23 8.40
N ALA A 111 11.01 8.12 9.19
CA ALA A 111 11.66 9.38 9.58
C ALA A 111 12.93 9.10 10.41
N ASN A 112 12.84 8.16 11.35
CA ASN A 112 13.99 7.75 12.17
C ASN A 112 15.11 7.10 11.35
N TYR A 113 14.82 6.53 10.16
CA TYR A 113 15.82 5.88 9.30
C TYR A 113 16.99 6.81 8.93
N PHE A 114 16.72 8.09 8.65
CA PHE A 114 17.76 9.05 8.26
C PHE A 114 18.59 9.57 9.43
N ASP A 115 17.94 9.82 10.57
CA ASP A 115 18.65 10.18 11.81
C ASP A 115 19.58 9.05 12.28
N VAL A 116 19.19 7.81 11.98
CA VAL A 116 19.90 6.60 12.37
C VAL A 116 21.06 6.27 11.43
N ILE A 117 20.93 6.40 10.10
CA ILE A 117 22.00 6.05 9.15
C ILE A 117 23.32 6.75 9.45
N ARG A 118 23.31 8.00 9.94
CA ARG A 118 24.55 8.74 10.23
C ARG A 118 25.32 8.23 11.45
N TYR A 119 24.64 7.58 12.40
CA TYR A 119 25.21 7.31 13.73
C TYR A 119 25.14 5.83 14.16
N SER A 120 24.57 4.95 13.33
CA SER A 120 24.14 3.63 13.81
C SER A 120 24.80 2.47 13.09
N GLY A 121 25.20 1.46 13.87
CA GLY A 121 25.75 0.22 13.35
C GLY A 121 24.71 -0.64 12.60
N PRO A 122 25.17 -1.64 11.81
CA PRO A 122 24.33 -2.49 10.95
C PRO A 122 23.09 -3.10 11.63
N GLY A 123 23.18 -3.44 12.92
CA GLY A 123 22.07 -4.05 13.66
C GLY A 123 20.84 -3.14 13.84
N LEU A 124 21.01 -1.81 13.87
CA LEU A 124 19.86 -0.90 13.99
C LEU A 124 19.12 -0.73 12.65
N LEU A 125 19.84 -0.78 11.53
CA LEU A 125 19.22 -0.78 10.20
C LEU A 125 18.37 -2.04 10.01
N GLU A 126 18.89 -3.20 10.41
CA GLU A 126 18.14 -4.46 10.38
C GLU A 126 16.89 -4.39 11.29
N ALA A 127 17.00 -3.81 12.48
CA ALA A 127 15.86 -3.63 13.38
C ALA A 127 14.77 -2.71 12.78
N ILE A 128 15.16 -1.62 12.11
CA ILE A 128 14.22 -0.76 11.39
C ILE A 128 13.54 -1.53 10.26
N ASP A 129 14.30 -2.30 9.48
CA ASP A 129 13.74 -3.06 8.37
C ASP A 129 12.77 -4.15 8.84
N VAL A 130 13.07 -4.86 9.92
CA VAL A 130 12.15 -5.82 10.56
C VAL A 130 10.86 -5.11 10.99
N THR A 131 10.98 -3.93 11.61
CA THR A 131 9.83 -3.13 12.04
C THR A 131 8.97 -2.69 10.86
N ARG A 132 9.59 -2.21 9.77
CA ARG A 132 8.89 -1.80 8.54
C ARG A 132 8.12 -2.95 7.92
N ARG A 133 8.74 -4.14 7.84
CA ARG A 133 8.07 -5.35 7.35
C ARG A 133 6.88 -5.73 8.23
N GLY A 134 7.05 -5.67 9.55
CA GLY A 134 5.96 -5.93 10.50
C GLY A 134 4.74 -5.04 10.27
N ILE A 135 4.92 -3.74 9.99
CA ILE A 135 3.81 -2.83 9.70
C ILE A 135 3.10 -3.22 8.39
N HIS A 136 3.85 -3.57 7.34
CA HIS A 136 3.26 -4.03 6.09
C HIS A 136 2.49 -5.34 6.26
N GLU A 137 3.00 -6.28 7.06
CA GLU A 137 2.33 -7.55 7.36
C GLU A 137 1.05 -7.36 8.19
N GLU A 138 1.08 -6.48 9.20
CA GLU A 138 -0.11 -6.13 9.98
C GLU A 138 -1.18 -5.48 9.10
N ALA A 139 -0.78 -4.53 8.24
CA ALA A 139 -1.69 -3.87 7.32
C ALA A 139 -2.29 -4.84 6.29
N ALA A 140 -1.48 -5.74 5.74
CA ALA A 140 -1.94 -6.76 4.80
C ALA A 140 -2.96 -7.70 5.46
N ARG A 141 -2.71 -8.13 6.70
CA ARG A 141 -3.65 -8.97 7.45
C ARG A 141 -4.98 -8.25 7.70
N PHE A 142 -4.91 -7.01 8.17
CA PHE A 142 -6.11 -6.19 8.39
C PHE A 142 -6.94 -6.03 7.10
N LEU A 143 -6.31 -5.72 5.97
CA LEU A 143 -7.02 -5.58 4.70
C LEU A 143 -7.65 -6.89 4.25
N LYS A 144 -6.97 -8.03 4.42
CA LYS A 144 -7.55 -9.34 4.12
C LYS A 144 -8.78 -9.61 4.97
N ASP A 145 -8.71 -9.35 6.27
CA ASP A 145 -9.81 -9.62 7.19
C ASP A 145 -11.02 -8.72 6.91
N GLU A 146 -10.80 -7.43 6.63
CA GLU A 146 -11.87 -6.50 6.23
C GLU A 146 -12.54 -6.90 4.91
N LEU A 147 -11.77 -7.47 3.96
CA LEU A 147 -12.26 -7.84 2.64
C LEU A 147 -12.81 -9.26 2.56
N ALA A 148 -12.45 -10.15 3.49
CA ALA A 148 -12.76 -11.59 3.41
C ALA A 148 -14.25 -11.91 3.28
N GLY A 149 -15.15 -11.01 3.71
CA GLY A 149 -16.60 -11.16 3.54
C GLY A 149 -17.10 -10.99 2.10
N THR A 150 -16.32 -10.35 1.23
CA THR A 150 -16.75 -9.97 -0.14
C THR A 150 -15.76 -10.41 -1.21
N VAL A 151 -14.46 -10.36 -0.92
CA VAL A 151 -13.37 -10.63 -1.84
C VAL A 151 -12.24 -11.34 -1.12
N TYR A 152 -11.74 -12.41 -1.74
CA TYR A 152 -10.46 -12.97 -1.36
C TYR A 152 -9.31 -12.27 -2.10
N ILE A 153 -8.29 -11.87 -1.34
CA ILE A 153 -7.00 -11.42 -1.84
C ILE A 153 -5.88 -12.16 -1.11
N ASP A 154 -4.75 -12.39 -1.79
CA ASP A 154 -3.57 -12.97 -1.17
C ASP A 154 -2.76 -11.92 -0.37
N ALA A 155 -1.72 -12.38 0.35
CA ALA A 155 -0.93 -11.50 1.21
C ALA A 155 -0.15 -10.43 0.42
N ASP A 156 0.36 -10.79 -0.76
CA ASP A 156 1.11 -9.86 -1.61
C ASP A 156 0.21 -8.79 -2.23
N THR A 157 -0.99 -9.16 -2.69
CA THR A 157 -2.00 -8.21 -3.15
C THR A 157 -2.40 -7.26 -2.04
N ALA A 158 -2.63 -7.78 -0.83
CA ALA A 158 -2.98 -6.95 0.33
C ALA A 158 -1.87 -5.96 0.70
N ARG A 159 -0.60 -6.38 0.65
CA ARG A 159 0.56 -5.50 0.89
C ARG A 159 0.67 -4.40 -0.18
N ARG A 160 0.49 -4.74 -1.46
CA ARG A 160 0.50 -3.78 -2.58
C ARG A 160 -0.69 -2.80 -2.50
N LEU A 161 -1.86 -3.30 -2.12
CA LEU A 161 -3.05 -2.48 -1.86
C LEU A 161 -2.79 -1.51 -0.71
N PHE A 162 -2.17 -1.94 0.39
CA PHE A 162 -1.77 -1.03 1.46
C PHE A 162 -0.82 0.05 0.97
N THR A 163 0.20 -0.29 0.17
CA THR A 163 1.12 0.71 -0.41
C THR A 163 0.38 1.75 -1.24
N LEU A 164 -0.59 1.32 -2.06
CA LEU A 164 -1.43 2.24 -2.81
C LEU A 164 -2.28 3.12 -1.89
N VAL A 165 -2.99 2.53 -0.93
CA VAL A 165 -3.81 3.28 0.03
C VAL A 165 -2.95 4.27 0.83
N TYR A 166 -1.73 3.90 1.22
CA TYR A 166 -0.76 4.79 1.84
C TYR A 166 -0.43 5.98 0.93
N ALA A 167 -0.09 5.74 -0.34
CA ALA A 167 0.19 6.81 -1.32
C ALA A 167 -1.02 7.72 -1.61
N LEU A 168 -2.24 7.23 -1.35
CA LEU A 168 -3.47 8.00 -1.46
C LEU A 168 -3.78 8.83 -0.20
N LEU A 169 -3.42 8.33 0.99
CA LEU A 169 -3.63 9.00 2.27
C LEU A 169 -2.52 9.99 2.62
N ASP A 170 -1.30 9.68 2.22
CA ASP A 170 -0.11 10.46 2.52
C ASP A 170 -0.03 11.68 1.60
N ARG A 171 -0.89 12.66 1.87
CA ARG A 171 -0.91 13.97 1.19
C ARG A 171 0.27 14.86 1.60
N ARG A 172 1.13 14.38 2.52
CA ARG A 172 2.23 15.13 3.17
C ARG A 172 3.35 14.18 3.63
N GLY A 173 3.80 13.27 2.76
CA GLY A 173 5.02 12.52 3.10
C GLY A 173 6.17 13.51 3.35
N PRO A 174 7.24 13.15 4.08
CA PRO A 174 8.34 14.06 4.38
C PRO A 174 8.76 14.81 3.12
N THR A 175 8.72 16.14 3.17
CA THR A 175 8.86 16.97 1.99
C THR A 175 10.27 16.86 1.42
N SER A 176 10.46 17.16 0.12
CA SER A 176 11.80 17.33 -0.43
C SER A 176 12.62 18.40 0.32
N GLU A 177 11.94 19.29 1.05
CA GLU A 177 12.53 20.32 1.90
C GLU A 177 12.97 19.74 3.25
N ASP A 178 12.20 18.83 3.85
CA ASP A 178 12.64 18.05 5.02
C ASP A 178 13.87 17.21 4.65
N TYR A 179 13.86 16.53 3.50
CA TYR A 179 15.02 15.83 2.95
C TYR A 179 16.20 16.77 2.62
N ARG A 180 15.96 17.96 2.06
CA ARG A 180 17.01 18.94 1.74
C ARG A 180 17.60 19.59 2.98
N ARG A 181 16.79 19.92 4.00
CA ARG A 181 17.25 20.46 5.28
C ARG A 181 18.11 19.43 6.02
N LEU A 182 17.70 18.16 6.00
CA LEU A 182 18.47 17.06 6.55
C LEU A 182 19.79 16.85 5.78
N ARG A 183 19.78 16.94 4.44
CA ARG A 183 21.01 16.87 3.61
C ARG A 183 21.90 18.11 3.75
N ALA A 184 21.35 19.30 4.00
CA ALA A 184 22.11 20.51 4.27
C ALA A 184 22.83 20.41 5.62
N ALA A 185 22.17 19.85 6.64
CA ALA A 185 22.80 19.48 7.91
C ALA A 185 23.89 18.39 7.77
N GLU A 186 23.96 17.67 6.64
CA GLU A 186 25.06 16.74 6.28
C GLU A 186 26.34 17.49 5.91
N CYS A 187 26.20 18.49 5.05
CA CYS A 187 27.35 19.29 4.63
C CYS A 187 27.94 20.05 5.82
N GLU A 188 27.11 20.58 6.72
CA GLU A 188 27.58 21.32 7.91
C GLU A 188 28.32 20.43 8.92
N SER A 189 27.82 19.22 9.18
CA SER A 189 28.46 18.28 10.13
C SER A 189 29.77 17.69 9.61
N ILE A 190 29.90 17.47 8.30
CA ILE A 190 31.17 17.06 7.66
C ILE A 190 32.21 18.18 7.80
N SER A 191 31.82 19.43 7.51
CA SER A 191 32.73 20.59 7.61
C SER A 191 33.17 20.91 9.05
N ALA A 192 32.34 20.61 10.06
CA ALA A 192 32.69 20.80 11.47
C ALA A 192 33.67 19.73 11.99
N SER A 193 33.64 18.52 11.42
CA SER A 193 34.55 17.44 11.82
C SER A 193 35.97 17.59 11.24
N GLU A 194 36.14 18.36 10.17
CA GLU A 194 37.45 18.63 9.55
C GLU A 194 38.20 19.81 10.20
N THR A 195 37.52 20.64 10.99
CA THR A 195 38.12 21.83 11.63
C THR A 195 38.71 21.58 13.03
N ASP A 196 38.48 20.41 13.62
CA ASP A 196 38.99 20.03 14.96
C ASP A 196 40.23 19.11 14.88
N ALA A 197 40.76 18.89 13.67
CA ALA A 197 41.92 18.03 13.39
C ALA A 197 43.21 18.82 13.04
N THR A 198 43.29 20.11 13.38
CA THR A 198 44.50 20.95 13.24
C THR A 198 44.86 21.58 14.57
#